data_AF-A0A7C3BDF0-F1
#
_entry.id   AF-A0A7C3BDF0-F1
#
_cell.length_a   1.000
_cell.length_b   1.000
_cell.length_c   1.000
_cell.angle_alpha   90.00
_cell.angle_beta   90.00
_cell.angle_gamma   90.00
#
_symmetry.space_group_name_H-M   'P 1'
#
loop_
_entity.id
_entity.type
_entity.pdbx_description
1 polymer ?
#
loop_
_entity_poly.entity_id
_entity_poly.type
_entity_poly.pdbx_seq_one_letter_code
_entity_poly.pdbx_strand_id
1 'polypeptide(L)'
;MVERTENARWERIGPIYPGGTVMALVAHHGEEGDVFLAATQTGIFRSEDGGQSWTMANEGLPTLQISALAFAPDGTAFAGGLSGEIAISPDRGQSWYAARSVGLDQPVTAIAPSPRYAEDATLLVGTDGGGVLRSADRGHHWSPANFRLMNLNVLAVACAPKWDKHEEVFAATAEGVYRSTNGGRAWRGMGEGLEGKVVQALAISPNYAEDHTLFAGTEADGVYRSTDGGVTWAPSGTGTEDTTVNCLWVSPNFAEDRLVLAGTSSGILRSLDGGDTWEVVYPASDLTLALAGVPGAICAGTVEQGILRSADGGRHWRVSTEGLAARTFLHTLTVPRHPGMVLAFGPQDGIVVSHDGGRSWQPVPGLAEYLPLNAVAVANQGAEKPPLLVVSSQEGHILRSTDGGETWTPCAVGIPATVLTFDHTAKRMWAATGDGYLFASRNGGASWEGLPRAPFVGEQVLAVAPSPFIEEDHTILVGSLAQEGSIARLWRSLDDGRTWDLVYETKTEVPWLALVALPVRGRRPFDRAVMGAGRSCIVSTGQRKDTWMTVSIGEEAASVLSLAVDRRTRTVYAGTNLGLYRSQDTGRTWHPVSGPLEGQAILDLQLDEDDRSLLVMVPGGTLWRYRLR
;
A
#
# COMPACT_ATOMS: atom_id res chain seq x y z
N MET A 1 -1.64 35.01 -15.66
CA MET A 1 -3.12 34.97 -15.84
C MET A 1 -3.57 33.59 -16.33
N VAL A 2 -2.92 33.02 -17.37
CA VAL A 2 -3.19 31.66 -17.87
C VAL A 2 -3.01 30.56 -16.81
N GLU A 3 -1.94 30.63 -16.03
CA GLU A 3 -1.62 29.68 -14.95
C GLU A 3 -2.67 29.69 -13.82
N ARG A 4 -3.10 30.89 -13.38
CA ARG A 4 -4.22 31.06 -12.44
C ARG A 4 -5.54 30.47 -12.97
N THR A 5 -5.78 30.50 -14.29
CA THR A 5 -6.98 29.91 -14.90
C THR A 5 -6.88 28.40 -15.17
N GLU A 6 -5.68 27.83 -15.23
CA GLU A 6 -5.49 26.37 -15.28
C GLU A 6 -5.56 25.76 -13.86
N ASN A 7 -5.00 26.41 -12.85
CA ASN A 7 -5.11 25.96 -11.45
C ASN A 7 -6.56 25.92 -10.94
N ALA A 8 -7.42 26.84 -11.41
CA ALA A 8 -8.85 26.86 -11.05
C ALA A 8 -9.66 25.64 -11.58
N ARG A 9 -9.04 24.76 -12.37
CA ARG A 9 -9.67 23.56 -12.93
C ARG A 9 -9.44 22.31 -12.08
N TRP A 10 -8.51 22.39 -11.14
CA TRP A 10 -8.16 21.31 -10.25
C TRP A 10 -9.02 21.39 -8.99
N GLU A 11 -9.62 20.26 -8.63
CA GLU A 11 -10.38 20.08 -7.40
C GLU A 11 -9.83 18.83 -6.70
N ARG A 12 -9.31 18.97 -5.48
CA ARG A 12 -8.97 17.81 -4.65
C ARG A 12 -10.27 17.19 -4.14
N ILE A 13 -10.47 15.90 -4.39
CA ILE A 13 -11.67 15.18 -3.95
C ILE A 13 -11.42 14.57 -2.57
N GLY A 14 -10.33 13.82 -2.41
CA GLY A 14 -10.00 13.09 -1.17
C GLY A 14 -9.53 11.67 -1.43
N PRO A 15 -9.18 10.91 -0.38
CA PRO A 15 -8.74 9.52 -0.50
C PRO A 15 -9.90 8.58 -0.89
N ILE A 16 -9.58 7.55 -1.67
CA ILE A 16 -10.47 6.40 -1.87
C ILE A 16 -10.51 5.63 -0.56
N TYR A 17 -11.69 5.58 0.07
CA TYR A 17 -12.00 4.77 1.24
C TYR A 17 -10.96 4.89 2.40
N PRO A 18 -11.24 5.68 3.44
CA PRO A 18 -10.25 5.95 4.49
C PRO A 18 -9.86 4.68 5.27
N GLY A 19 -8.69 4.71 5.89
CA GLY A 19 -8.13 3.58 6.65
C GLY A 19 -7.01 2.89 5.88
N GLY A 20 -6.84 1.59 6.15
CA GLY A 20 -5.74 0.76 5.70
C GLY A 20 -5.08 0.04 6.88
N THR A 21 -4.11 -0.83 6.60
CA THR A 21 -3.38 -1.51 7.66
C THR A 21 -2.23 -0.64 8.16
N VAL A 22 -2.17 -0.45 9.49
CA VAL A 22 -1.09 0.26 10.17
C VAL A 22 -0.23 -0.76 10.91
N MET A 23 0.95 -1.03 10.36
CA MET A 23 1.85 -2.11 10.81
C MET A 23 2.66 -1.72 12.04
N ALA A 24 3.10 -0.45 12.11
CA ALA A 24 3.87 0.08 13.22
C ALA A 24 3.43 1.51 13.51
N LEU A 25 3.50 1.90 14.77
CA LEU A 25 3.10 3.21 15.23
C LEU A 25 4.04 3.63 16.35
N VAL A 26 4.57 4.85 16.28
CA VAL A 26 5.42 5.43 17.32
C VAL A 26 5.05 6.87 17.56
N ALA A 27 5.36 7.36 18.75
CA ALA A 27 5.12 8.74 19.12
C ALA A 27 6.32 9.32 19.86
N HIS A 28 6.53 10.62 19.71
CA HIS A 28 7.58 11.35 20.38
C HIS A 28 7.00 12.63 20.98
N HIS A 29 7.16 12.77 22.29
CA HIS A 29 6.88 13.99 23.04
C HIS A 29 8.19 14.77 23.24
N GLY A 30 8.24 16.02 22.81
CA GLY A 30 9.41 16.87 22.97
C GLY A 30 9.08 18.36 22.93
N GLU A 31 10.09 19.21 23.12
CA GLU A 31 9.90 20.67 23.25
C GLU A 31 9.23 21.31 22.01
N GLU A 32 9.49 20.77 20.82
CA GLU A 32 8.92 21.27 19.56
C GLU A 32 7.48 20.76 19.30
N GLY A 33 6.90 20.01 20.24
CA GLY A 33 5.55 19.46 20.14
C GLY A 33 5.51 17.93 20.05
N ASP A 34 4.31 17.39 19.95
CA ASP A 34 4.06 15.96 19.83
C ASP A 34 4.03 15.53 18.37
N VAL A 35 4.66 14.39 18.06
CA VAL A 35 4.62 13.80 16.71
C VAL A 35 4.29 12.33 16.80
N PHE A 36 3.41 11.86 15.92
CA PHE A 36 3.19 10.45 15.65
C PHE A 36 3.65 10.09 14.25
N LEU A 37 4.18 8.87 14.11
CA LEU A 37 4.48 8.24 12.82
C LEU A 37 3.77 6.90 12.74
N ALA A 38 3.08 6.66 11.62
CA ALA A 38 2.35 5.44 11.32
C ALA A 38 2.89 4.80 10.04
N ALA A 39 3.44 3.60 10.13
CA ALA A 39 3.86 2.81 8.98
C ALA A 39 2.67 2.05 8.41
N THR A 40 2.47 2.16 7.10
CA THR A 40 1.35 1.59 6.37
C THR A 40 1.84 0.90 5.10
N GLN A 41 0.93 0.27 4.35
CA GLN A 41 1.25 -0.32 3.04
C GLN A 41 1.71 0.72 2.00
N THR A 42 1.41 2.00 2.21
CA THR A 42 1.76 3.10 1.30
C THR A 42 2.89 3.98 1.84
N GLY A 43 3.66 3.47 2.80
CA GLY A 43 4.73 4.19 3.48
C GLY A 43 4.30 4.80 4.81
N ILE A 44 4.94 5.89 5.20
CA ILE A 44 4.80 6.51 6.52
C ILE A 44 3.84 7.70 6.45
N PHE A 45 2.94 7.78 7.42
CA PHE A 45 2.13 8.96 7.71
C PHE A 45 2.57 9.61 9.01
N ARG A 46 2.49 10.93 9.05
CA ARG A 46 2.90 11.78 10.16
C ARG A 46 1.73 12.62 10.67
N SER A 47 1.65 12.80 11.98
CA SER A 47 0.67 13.65 12.64
C SER A 47 1.34 14.52 13.71
N GLU A 48 0.96 15.81 13.76
CA GLU A 48 1.44 16.80 14.74
C GLU A 48 0.33 17.29 15.69
N ASP A 49 -0.90 16.82 15.51
CA ASP A 49 -2.08 17.24 16.27
C ASP A 49 -2.56 16.16 17.24
N GLY A 50 -1.64 15.28 17.64
CA GLY A 50 -1.90 14.15 18.53
C GLY A 50 -2.69 13.04 17.85
N GLY A 51 -2.52 12.82 16.55
CA GLY A 51 -3.15 11.75 15.78
C GLY A 51 -4.56 12.03 15.28
N GLN A 52 -5.00 13.30 15.25
CA GLN A 52 -6.32 13.69 14.74
C GLN A 52 -6.33 13.69 13.20
N SER A 53 -5.27 14.20 12.58
CA SER A 53 -5.07 14.19 11.13
C SER A 53 -3.67 13.71 10.75
N TRP A 54 -3.57 13.15 9.54
CA TRP A 54 -2.37 12.48 9.05
C TRP A 54 -1.97 13.00 7.67
N THR A 55 -0.67 13.16 7.48
CA THR A 55 -0.07 13.55 6.19
C THR A 55 1.01 12.56 5.81
N MET A 56 1.05 12.16 4.53
CA MET A 56 2.08 11.27 4.01
C MET A 56 3.47 11.92 4.12
N ALA A 57 4.46 11.17 4.59
CA ALA A 57 5.82 11.64 4.85
C ALA A 57 6.86 10.65 4.30
N ASN A 58 6.81 10.43 2.99
CA ASN A 58 7.62 9.45 2.28
C ASN A 58 8.87 10.03 1.60
N GLU A 59 9.14 11.32 1.78
CA GLU A 59 10.24 11.99 1.09
C GLU A 59 11.58 11.36 1.47
N GLY A 60 12.31 10.84 0.48
CA GLY A 60 13.62 10.22 0.67
C GLY A 60 13.62 8.80 1.27
N LEU A 61 12.44 8.19 1.45
CA LEU A 61 12.36 6.78 1.86
C LEU A 61 12.93 5.86 0.76
N PRO A 62 13.76 4.86 1.12
CA PRO A 62 14.29 3.88 0.17
C PRO A 62 13.23 2.85 -0.27
N THR A 63 12.25 2.58 0.59
CA THR A 63 11.15 1.64 0.36
C THR A 63 9.90 2.13 1.09
N LEU A 64 8.72 1.77 0.58
CA LEU A 64 7.43 2.03 1.24
C LEU A 64 7.02 0.88 2.16
N GLN A 65 7.67 -0.28 2.06
CA GLN A 65 7.38 -1.46 2.87
C GLN A 65 8.08 -1.38 4.22
N ILE A 66 7.53 -0.56 5.11
CA ILE A 66 8.06 -0.33 6.46
C ILE A 66 7.38 -1.28 7.45
N SER A 67 8.19 -2.03 8.20
CA SER A 67 7.76 -3.00 9.21
C SER A 67 8.04 -2.56 10.64
N ALA A 68 9.01 -1.68 10.87
CA ALA A 68 9.35 -1.18 12.20
C ALA A 68 9.59 0.33 12.19
N LEU A 69 9.20 0.99 13.28
CA LEU A 69 9.48 2.41 13.52
C LEU A 69 10.03 2.59 14.93
N ALA A 70 10.87 3.60 15.13
CA ALA A 70 11.33 4.02 16.45
C ALA A 70 11.70 5.51 16.47
N PHE A 71 11.56 6.14 17.63
CA PHE A 71 12.15 7.44 17.93
C PHE A 71 13.30 7.28 18.92
N ALA A 72 14.39 8.01 18.69
CA ALA A 72 15.36 8.31 19.72
C ALA A 72 14.88 9.48 20.60
N PRO A 73 15.41 9.62 21.83
CA PRO A 73 15.04 10.72 22.73
C PRO A 73 15.34 12.13 22.21
N ASP A 74 16.22 12.26 21.22
CA ASP A 74 16.54 13.55 20.57
C ASP A 74 15.59 13.91 19.42
N GLY A 75 14.56 13.08 19.16
CA GLY A 75 13.61 13.28 18.07
C GLY A 75 14.01 12.64 16.75
N THR A 76 15.20 12.03 16.64
CA THR A 76 15.59 11.28 15.43
C THR A 76 14.68 10.07 15.26
N ALA A 77 14.06 9.93 14.09
CA ALA A 77 13.21 8.79 13.75
C ALA A 77 13.94 7.76 12.89
N PHE A 78 13.58 6.49 13.05
CA PHE A 78 14.10 5.36 12.30
C PHE A 78 12.96 4.55 11.71
N ALA A 79 13.14 4.08 10.48
CA ALA A 79 12.22 3.17 9.81
C ALA A 79 12.97 1.97 9.26
N GLY A 80 12.46 0.77 9.55
CA GLY A 80 13.01 -0.51 9.09
C GLY A 80 12.12 -1.13 8.03
N GLY A 81 12.73 -1.61 6.94
CA GLY A 81 12.05 -2.22 5.82
C GLY A 81 11.99 -3.75 5.88
N LEU A 82 11.07 -4.33 5.10
CA LEU A 82 10.92 -5.78 4.94
C LEU A 82 12.10 -6.46 4.23
N SER A 83 12.97 -5.72 3.54
CA SER A 83 14.16 -6.27 2.88
C SER A 83 15.46 -5.90 3.59
N GLY A 84 15.38 -5.37 4.81
CA GLY A 84 16.55 -5.02 5.63
C GLY A 84 17.00 -3.56 5.52
N GLU A 85 16.32 -2.73 4.72
CA GLU A 85 16.64 -1.32 4.60
C GLU A 85 16.38 -0.58 5.92
N ILE A 86 17.24 0.38 6.24
CA ILE A 86 17.01 1.32 7.35
C ILE A 86 17.01 2.73 6.79
N ALA A 87 15.96 3.49 7.12
CA ALA A 87 15.88 4.91 6.84
C ALA A 87 15.97 5.71 8.14
N ILE A 88 16.64 6.86 8.08
CA ILE A 88 16.84 7.77 9.21
C ILE A 88 16.23 9.12 8.85
N SER A 89 15.51 9.70 9.81
CA SER A 89 14.96 11.05 9.71
C SER A 89 15.43 11.90 10.90
N PRO A 90 16.27 12.92 10.67
CA PRO A 90 16.73 13.82 11.72
C PRO A 90 15.70 14.91 12.06
N ASP A 91 14.64 15.04 11.25
CA ASP A 91 13.62 16.09 11.32
C ASP A 91 12.24 15.53 11.74
N ARG A 92 12.27 14.51 12.61
CA ARG A 92 11.07 13.93 13.24
C ARG A 92 10.06 13.38 12.24
N GLY A 93 10.57 12.70 11.21
CA GLY A 93 9.82 12.01 10.17
C GLY A 93 9.32 12.91 9.04
N GLN A 94 9.87 14.12 8.84
CA GLN A 94 9.50 14.95 7.70
C GLN A 94 10.19 14.48 6.41
N SER A 95 11.50 14.24 6.48
CA SER A 95 12.32 13.70 5.39
C SER A 95 13.24 12.60 5.87
N TRP A 96 13.57 11.69 4.95
CA TRP A 96 14.32 10.48 5.23
C TRP A 96 15.55 10.37 4.34
N TYR A 97 16.55 9.64 4.80
CA TYR A 97 17.61 9.14 3.94
C TYR A 97 17.95 7.69 4.30
N ALA A 98 18.37 6.92 3.29
CA ALA A 98 18.81 5.55 3.49
C ALA A 98 20.11 5.52 4.30
N ALA A 99 20.12 4.75 5.39
CA ALA A 99 21.35 4.38 6.07
C ALA A 99 22.18 3.47 5.16
N ARG A 100 23.51 3.51 5.29
CA ARG A 100 24.40 2.55 4.63
C ARG A 100 24.37 1.23 5.41
N SER A 101 23.27 0.51 5.34
CA SER A 101 23.05 -0.78 5.98
C SER A 101 23.75 -1.90 5.20
N VAL A 102 25.04 -2.12 5.46
CA VAL A 102 25.77 -3.28 4.90
C VAL A 102 25.45 -4.52 5.73
N GLY A 103 24.91 -5.57 5.09
CA GLY A 103 24.68 -6.89 5.72
C GLY A 103 23.33 -7.09 6.39
N LEU A 104 22.36 -6.20 6.13
CA LEU A 104 20.95 -6.40 6.48
C LEU A 104 20.18 -6.82 5.23
N ASP A 105 20.02 -8.13 5.08
CA ASP A 105 19.24 -8.74 3.97
C ASP A 105 17.97 -9.44 4.51
N GLN A 106 17.61 -9.17 5.77
CA GLN A 106 16.50 -9.81 6.48
C GLN A 106 15.48 -8.75 6.90
N PRO A 107 14.19 -9.08 7.00
CA PRO A 107 13.16 -8.16 7.47
C PRO A 107 13.51 -7.56 8.83
N VAL A 108 13.42 -6.23 8.94
CA VAL A 108 13.58 -5.53 10.22
C VAL A 108 12.28 -5.65 11.02
N THR A 109 12.32 -6.29 12.18
CA THR A 109 11.14 -6.51 13.04
C THR A 109 11.04 -5.49 14.16
N ALA A 110 12.18 -4.97 14.64
CA ALA A 110 12.22 -3.99 15.72
C ALA A 110 13.47 -3.10 15.63
N ILE A 111 13.34 -1.84 16.06
CA ILE A 111 14.43 -0.90 16.19
C ILE A 111 14.38 -0.32 17.60
N ALA A 112 15.50 -0.35 18.31
CA ALA A 112 15.63 0.15 19.68
C ALA A 112 16.83 1.09 19.78
N PRO A 113 16.62 2.41 19.66
CA PRO A 113 17.63 3.39 20.06
C PRO A 113 17.92 3.33 21.55
N SER A 114 19.16 3.58 21.94
CA SER A 114 19.50 3.68 23.36
C SER A 114 18.78 4.89 23.99
N PRO A 115 18.44 4.85 25.29
CA PRO A 115 17.94 6.02 26.02
C PRO A 115 18.92 7.20 26.06
N ARG A 116 20.18 7.00 25.65
CA ARG A 116 21.25 8.00 25.58
C ARG A 116 21.75 8.23 24.15
N TYR A 117 20.89 7.97 23.16
CA TYR A 117 21.28 7.96 21.74
C TYR A 117 21.97 9.25 21.29
N ALA A 118 21.53 10.40 21.80
CA ALA A 118 22.16 11.69 21.52
C ALA A 118 23.67 11.71 21.84
N GLU A 119 24.07 11.00 22.90
CA GLU A 119 25.45 10.95 23.39
C GLU A 119 26.23 9.74 22.89
N ASP A 120 25.61 8.55 22.85
CA ASP A 120 26.31 7.29 22.57
C ASP A 120 26.08 6.72 21.15
N ALA A 121 25.16 7.33 20.39
CA ALA A 121 24.80 6.95 19.03
C ALA A 121 24.46 5.45 18.84
N THR A 122 24.03 4.76 19.91
CA THR A 122 23.82 3.32 19.92
C THR A 122 22.40 2.94 19.49
N LEU A 123 22.31 2.00 18.54
CA LEU A 123 21.06 1.42 18.05
C LEU A 123 21.17 -0.10 18.05
N LEU A 124 20.06 -0.77 18.40
CA LEU A 124 19.88 -2.19 18.17
C LEU A 124 18.73 -2.43 17.20
N VAL A 125 18.86 -3.44 16.36
CA VAL A 125 17.87 -3.85 15.38
C VAL A 125 17.63 -5.34 15.53
N GLY A 126 16.37 -5.71 15.73
CA GLY A 126 15.90 -7.10 15.63
C GLY A 126 15.55 -7.43 14.19
N THR A 127 15.81 -8.68 13.79
CA THR A 127 15.51 -9.17 12.44
C THR A 127 14.86 -10.54 12.50
N ASP A 128 14.07 -10.86 11.48
CA ASP A 128 13.58 -12.21 11.25
C ASP A 128 14.73 -13.06 10.68
N GLY A 129 15.23 -14.02 11.45
CA GLY A 129 16.29 -14.96 11.06
C GLY A 129 17.74 -14.46 11.17
N GLY A 130 17.99 -13.15 11.24
CA GLY A 130 19.34 -12.57 11.35
C GLY A 130 19.82 -12.28 12.79
N GLY A 131 18.94 -12.37 13.77
CA GLY A 131 19.20 -12.05 15.17
C GLY A 131 19.18 -10.55 15.45
N VAL A 132 20.01 -10.12 16.40
CA VAL A 132 20.20 -8.70 16.75
C VAL A 132 21.42 -8.14 16.05
N LEU A 133 21.28 -6.99 15.40
CA LEU A 133 22.39 -6.18 14.92
C LEU A 133 22.53 -4.93 15.79
N ARG A 134 23.77 -4.47 15.95
CA ARG A 134 24.11 -3.30 16.75
C ARG A 134 24.94 -2.31 15.95
N SER A 135 24.58 -1.04 16.06
CA SER A 135 25.38 0.11 15.64
C SER A 135 25.77 0.97 16.85
N ALA A 136 26.92 1.62 16.79
CA ALA A 136 27.39 2.60 17.78
C ALA A 136 27.79 3.93 17.12
N ASP A 137 27.29 4.18 15.92
CA ASP A 137 27.66 5.31 15.08
C ASP A 137 26.46 5.80 14.25
N ARG A 138 25.29 5.86 14.88
CA ARG A 138 24.05 6.37 14.27
C ARG A 138 23.57 5.55 13.06
N GLY A 139 23.82 4.25 13.07
CA GLY A 139 23.38 3.33 12.01
C GLY A 139 24.24 3.36 10.75
N HIS A 140 25.44 3.97 10.81
CA HIS A 140 26.38 3.97 9.68
C HIS A 140 27.09 2.63 9.50
N HIS A 141 27.42 1.93 10.58
CA HIS A 141 27.98 0.59 10.56
C HIS A 141 27.20 -0.34 11.50
N TRP A 142 26.99 -1.57 11.03
CA TRP A 142 26.24 -2.60 11.74
C TRP A 142 27.14 -3.81 11.99
N SER A 143 27.01 -4.40 13.18
CA SER A 143 27.68 -5.64 13.53
C SER A 143 26.69 -6.62 14.15
N PRO A 144 26.73 -7.92 13.80
CA PRO A 144 25.93 -8.93 14.47
C PRO A 144 26.25 -8.99 15.97
N ALA A 145 25.22 -9.04 16.79
CA ALA A 145 25.29 -9.00 18.24
C ALA A 145 24.64 -10.27 18.83
N ASN A 146 24.97 -11.45 18.29
CA ASN A 146 24.22 -12.70 18.53
C ASN A 146 24.89 -13.66 19.53
N PHE A 147 25.96 -13.25 20.22
CA PHE A 147 26.68 -14.17 21.11
C PHE A 147 25.75 -14.67 22.23
N ARG A 148 25.55 -15.99 22.27
CA ARG A 148 24.62 -16.70 23.17
C ARG A 148 23.13 -16.41 22.96
N LEU A 149 22.75 -15.73 21.89
CA LEU A 149 21.37 -15.66 21.41
C LEU A 149 21.10 -16.95 20.61
N MET A 150 20.35 -17.89 21.19
CA MET A 150 20.16 -19.22 20.58
C MET A 150 19.10 -19.21 19.47
N ASN A 151 18.19 -18.23 19.49
CA ASN A 151 17.16 -18.06 18.48
C ASN A 151 17.36 -16.71 17.77
N LEU A 152 17.53 -16.76 16.45
CA LEU A 152 17.80 -15.59 15.61
C LEU A 152 16.53 -14.96 15.02
N ASN A 153 15.35 -15.55 15.24
CA ASN A 153 14.10 -14.88 14.93
C ASN A 153 13.74 -13.95 16.10
N VAL A 154 14.13 -12.69 15.97
CA VAL A 154 13.90 -11.64 16.98
C VAL A 154 12.67 -10.86 16.58
N LEU A 155 11.68 -10.78 17.46
CA LEU A 155 10.38 -10.15 17.18
C LEU A 155 10.26 -8.76 17.82
N ALA A 156 10.89 -8.56 18.98
CA ALA A 156 10.96 -7.25 19.63
C ALA A 156 12.31 -7.06 20.35
N VAL A 157 12.76 -5.81 20.43
CA VAL A 157 13.96 -5.41 21.19
C VAL A 157 13.61 -4.18 22.03
N ALA A 158 14.01 -4.16 23.30
CA ALA A 158 13.76 -3.04 24.19
C ALA A 158 14.99 -2.74 25.06
N CYS A 159 15.40 -1.47 25.10
CA CYS A 159 16.46 -1.00 25.98
C CYS A 159 15.85 -0.55 27.33
N ALA A 160 16.46 -0.96 28.44
CA ALA A 160 16.03 -0.52 29.75
C ALA A 160 16.23 1.01 29.89
N PRO A 161 15.26 1.76 30.46
CA PRO A 161 15.37 3.23 30.60
C PRO A 161 16.62 3.69 31.33
N LYS A 162 17.06 2.91 32.33
CA LYS A 162 18.33 3.13 33.02
C LYS A 162 19.49 2.60 32.19
N TRP A 163 20.05 3.48 31.37
CA TRP A 163 21.19 3.18 30.50
C TRP A 163 22.53 3.54 31.16
N ASP A 164 22.93 2.74 32.16
CA ASP A 164 24.22 2.86 32.84
C ASP A 164 25.28 1.92 32.23
N LYS A 165 26.37 1.64 32.96
CA LYS A 165 27.45 0.73 32.50
C LYS A 165 26.98 -0.68 32.14
N HIS A 166 25.78 -1.08 32.57
CA HIS A 166 25.19 -2.37 32.27
C HIS A 166 24.44 -2.36 30.94
N GLU A 167 24.09 -1.21 30.35
CA GLU A 167 23.49 -1.10 29.02
C GLU A 167 22.44 -2.21 28.78
N GLU A 168 21.44 -2.28 29.66
CA GLU A 168 20.57 -3.44 29.76
C GLU A 168 19.56 -3.50 28.61
N VAL A 169 19.49 -4.65 27.92
CA VAL A 169 18.63 -4.86 26.74
C VAL A 169 17.90 -6.19 26.85
N PHE A 170 16.65 -6.20 26.39
CA PHE A 170 15.84 -7.40 26.23
C PHE A 170 15.53 -7.65 24.76
N ALA A 171 15.53 -8.92 24.37
CA ALA A 171 15.12 -9.37 23.05
C ALA A 171 14.08 -10.47 23.19
N ALA A 172 12.91 -10.29 22.59
CA ALA A 172 11.90 -11.32 22.46
C ALA A 172 12.09 -12.08 21.15
N THR A 173 11.92 -13.40 21.23
CA THR A 173 12.13 -14.31 20.12
C THR A 173 10.98 -15.32 20.03
N ALA A 174 11.05 -16.19 19.02
CA ALA A 174 10.14 -17.32 18.89
C ALA A 174 10.29 -18.39 20.00
N GLU A 175 11.26 -18.28 20.91
CA GLU A 175 11.50 -19.24 22.01
C GLU A 175 11.65 -18.56 23.38
N GLY A 176 11.06 -17.38 23.57
CA GLY A 176 11.04 -16.65 24.83
C GLY A 176 11.85 -15.36 24.83
N VAL A 177 12.37 -14.97 25.99
CA VAL A 177 13.03 -13.66 26.19
C VAL A 177 14.50 -13.84 26.57
N TYR A 178 15.37 -13.09 25.91
CA TYR A 178 16.79 -13.00 26.23
C TYR A 178 17.10 -11.66 26.87
N ARG A 179 18.05 -11.67 27.80
CA ARG A 179 18.57 -10.46 28.46
C ARG A 179 20.05 -10.28 28.19
N SER A 180 20.44 -9.04 27.93
CA SER A 180 21.82 -8.60 27.85
C SER A 180 22.10 -7.55 28.94
N THR A 181 23.29 -7.60 29.52
CA THR A 181 23.79 -6.64 30.53
C THR A 181 25.11 -6.01 30.08
N ASN A 182 25.28 -5.90 28.76
CA ASN A 182 26.43 -5.28 28.12
C ASN A 182 26.09 -4.74 26.71
N GLY A 183 24.90 -4.16 26.56
CA GLY A 183 24.50 -3.44 25.34
C GLY A 183 24.28 -4.36 24.15
N GLY A 184 23.76 -5.56 24.37
CA GLY A 184 23.47 -6.56 23.34
C GLY A 184 24.68 -7.39 22.89
N ARG A 185 25.87 -7.20 23.49
CA ARG A 185 27.09 -7.94 23.05
C ARG A 185 27.06 -9.42 23.42
N ALA A 186 26.39 -9.78 24.50
CA ALA A 186 26.16 -11.15 24.93
C ALA A 186 24.77 -11.30 25.55
N TRP A 187 24.15 -12.44 25.32
CA TRP A 187 22.81 -12.74 25.78
C TRP A 187 22.78 -13.90 26.76
N ARG A 188 21.77 -13.90 27.62
CA ARG A 188 21.39 -15.02 28.46
C ARG A 188 19.91 -15.29 28.24
N GLY A 189 19.56 -16.55 27.98
CA GLY A 189 18.17 -16.97 28.00
C GLY A 189 17.59 -16.73 29.38
N MET A 190 16.51 -15.96 29.43
CA MET A 190 15.67 -15.75 30.59
C MET A 190 14.27 -16.25 30.22
N GLY A 191 13.27 -16.05 31.09
CA GLY A 191 11.92 -16.49 30.74
C GLY A 191 11.48 -17.78 31.42
N GLU A 192 11.84 -18.00 32.69
CA GLU A 192 11.16 -19.02 33.47
C GLU A 192 9.66 -18.70 33.49
N GLY A 193 8.82 -19.57 32.92
CA GLY A 193 7.39 -19.33 32.67
C GLY A 193 7.03 -18.94 31.23
N LEU A 194 8.00 -18.70 30.35
CA LEU A 194 7.82 -18.39 28.92
C LEU A 194 8.44 -19.44 27.99
N GLU A 195 8.83 -20.61 28.50
CA GLU A 195 9.51 -21.63 27.71
C GLU A 195 8.66 -22.12 26.53
N GLY A 196 9.24 -22.07 25.33
CA GLY A 196 8.58 -22.51 24.09
C GLY A 196 7.45 -21.60 23.62
N LYS A 197 7.28 -20.41 24.22
CA LYS A 197 6.29 -19.41 23.80
C LYS A 197 6.90 -18.41 22.83
N VAL A 198 6.18 -18.12 21.76
CA VAL A 198 6.52 -17.04 20.83
C VAL A 198 6.15 -15.71 21.47
N VAL A 199 7.15 -14.86 21.74
CA VAL A 199 6.94 -13.55 22.35
C VAL A 199 7.00 -12.49 21.24
N GLN A 200 5.87 -11.86 20.94
CA GLN A 200 5.72 -10.91 19.85
C GLN A 200 6.02 -9.47 20.27
N ALA A 201 5.72 -9.12 21.53
CA ALA A 201 5.87 -7.75 22.03
C ALA A 201 6.56 -7.72 23.39
N LEU A 202 7.36 -6.68 23.63
CA LEU A 202 7.96 -6.37 24.92
C LEU A 202 7.69 -4.91 25.28
N ALA A 203 7.31 -4.67 26.53
CA ALA A 203 7.23 -3.34 27.10
C ALA A 203 7.92 -3.29 28.46
N ILE A 204 8.69 -2.23 28.70
CA ILE A 204 9.44 -2.02 29.94
C ILE A 204 8.79 -0.86 30.69
N SER A 205 8.62 -1.02 32.01
CA SER A 205 8.16 0.08 32.87
C SER A 205 9.10 1.29 32.74
N PRO A 206 8.60 2.52 32.56
CA PRO A 206 9.43 3.72 32.68
C PRO A 206 10.15 3.83 34.04
N ASN A 207 9.61 3.20 35.09
CA ASN A 207 10.22 3.13 36.42
C ASN A 207 10.99 1.81 36.68
N TYR A 208 11.42 1.13 35.61
CA TYR A 208 12.13 -0.16 35.68
C TYR A 208 13.34 -0.19 36.61
N ALA A 209 14.00 0.95 36.80
CA ALA A 209 15.13 1.09 37.72
C ALA A 209 14.77 0.77 39.18
N GLU A 210 13.50 0.93 39.56
CA GLU A 210 12.98 0.72 40.91
C GLU A 210 12.06 -0.50 40.99
N ASP A 211 11.18 -0.70 40.01
CA ASP A 211 10.14 -1.73 40.06
C ASP A 211 10.49 -3.03 39.32
N HIS A 212 11.57 -3.02 38.52
CA HIS A 212 12.01 -4.14 37.69
C HIS A 212 10.90 -4.80 36.85
N THR A 213 9.88 -4.03 36.47
CA THR A 213 8.66 -4.53 35.83
C THR A 213 8.78 -4.55 34.31
N LEU A 214 8.44 -5.70 33.71
CA LEU A 214 8.32 -5.88 32.26
C LEU A 214 7.03 -6.61 31.91
N PHE A 215 6.56 -6.38 30.68
CA PHE A 215 5.43 -7.09 30.08
C PHE A 215 5.85 -7.75 28.76
N ALA A 216 5.32 -8.94 28.51
CA ALA A 216 5.54 -9.72 27.30
C ALA A 216 4.18 -10.09 26.69
N GLY A 217 3.99 -9.77 25.42
CA GLY A 217 2.84 -10.19 24.63
C GLY A 217 3.19 -11.46 23.87
N THR A 218 2.34 -12.48 23.96
CA THR A 218 2.59 -13.78 23.32
C THR A 218 1.64 -14.04 22.16
N GLU A 219 2.03 -14.95 21.25
CA GLU A 219 1.23 -15.30 20.08
C GLU A 219 -0.10 -15.98 20.43
N ALA A 220 -0.19 -16.72 21.53
CA ALA A 220 -1.38 -17.52 21.87
C ALA A 220 -1.77 -17.55 23.36
N ASP A 221 -0.94 -17.01 24.26
CA ASP A 221 -1.10 -17.20 25.71
C ASP A 221 -1.38 -15.90 26.47
N GLY A 222 -1.74 -14.82 25.78
CA GLY A 222 -2.00 -13.52 26.39
C GLY A 222 -0.74 -12.78 26.87
N VAL A 223 -0.92 -11.95 27.89
CA VAL A 223 0.14 -11.10 28.47
C VAL A 223 0.81 -11.80 29.64
N TYR A 224 2.13 -11.75 29.68
CA TYR A 224 2.95 -12.17 30.82
C TYR A 224 3.62 -10.95 31.45
N ARG A 225 3.87 -11.03 32.75
CA ARG A 225 4.52 -9.99 33.53
C ARG A 225 5.69 -10.55 34.33
N SER A 226 6.78 -9.80 34.37
CA SER A 226 7.91 -10.01 35.26
C SER A 226 8.06 -8.81 36.20
N THR A 227 8.47 -9.05 37.44
CA THR A 227 8.76 -8.02 38.46
C THR A 227 10.16 -8.17 39.06
N ASP A 228 10.99 -9.04 38.46
CA ASP A 228 12.34 -9.38 38.92
C ASP A 228 13.39 -9.18 37.83
N GLY A 229 13.09 -8.31 36.85
CA GLY A 229 14.01 -7.98 35.77
C GLY A 229 14.09 -9.04 34.69
N GLY A 230 12.98 -9.76 34.46
CA GLY A 230 12.83 -10.73 33.40
C GLY A 230 13.31 -12.14 33.76
N VAL A 231 13.65 -12.41 35.02
CA VAL A 231 14.09 -13.74 35.48
C VAL A 231 12.93 -14.71 35.45
N THR A 232 11.82 -14.36 36.11
CA THR A 232 10.58 -15.13 36.13
C THR A 232 9.43 -14.34 35.52
N TRP A 233 8.51 -15.07 34.91
CA TRP A 233 7.33 -14.53 34.23
C TRP A 233 6.08 -15.30 34.66
N ALA A 234 5.01 -14.55 34.93
CA ALA A 234 3.71 -15.10 35.27
C ALA A 234 2.62 -14.55 34.34
N PRO A 235 1.55 -15.32 34.05
CA PRO A 235 0.39 -14.81 33.33
C PRO A 235 -0.20 -13.57 34.02
N SER A 236 -0.49 -12.55 33.24
CA SER A 236 -0.97 -11.24 33.70
C SER A 236 -2.47 -11.10 33.48
N GLY A 237 -3.27 -12.10 33.88
CA GLY A 237 -4.74 -11.95 33.99
C GLY A 237 -5.57 -11.78 32.70
N THR A 238 -4.98 -11.72 31.50
CA THR A 238 -5.69 -11.52 30.22
C THR A 238 -6.48 -12.73 29.71
N GLY A 239 -6.43 -13.86 30.42
CA GLY A 239 -6.85 -15.17 29.92
C GLY A 239 -5.66 -15.94 29.34
N THR A 240 -5.64 -17.27 29.52
CA THR A 240 -4.48 -18.13 29.24
C THR A 240 -4.60 -18.94 27.94
N GLU A 241 -5.67 -18.78 27.16
CA GLU A 241 -5.89 -19.61 25.96
C GLU A 241 -6.41 -18.74 24.79
N ASP A 242 -5.79 -18.91 23.61
CA ASP A 242 -6.14 -18.35 22.30
C ASP A 242 -6.17 -16.81 22.17
N THR A 243 -5.46 -16.08 23.02
CA THR A 243 -5.33 -14.61 22.89
C THR A 243 -3.95 -14.21 22.39
N THR A 244 -3.88 -13.78 21.13
CA THR A 244 -2.68 -13.16 20.52
C THR A 244 -2.53 -11.72 21.00
N VAL A 245 -1.34 -11.35 21.45
CA VAL A 245 -0.99 -9.98 21.85
C VAL A 245 0.10 -9.44 20.93
N ASN A 246 -0.29 -8.60 19.97
CA ASN A 246 0.62 -8.07 18.95
C ASN A 246 1.43 -6.87 19.46
N CYS A 247 0.89 -6.09 20.39
CA CYS A 247 1.55 -4.89 20.90
C CYS A 247 1.17 -4.55 22.34
N LEU A 248 2.08 -3.86 23.03
CA LEU A 248 1.94 -3.42 24.41
C LEU A 248 2.37 -1.96 24.52
N TRP A 249 1.64 -1.18 25.32
CA TRP A 249 2.01 0.18 25.65
C TRP A 249 1.87 0.43 27.15
N VAL A 250 2.91 0.99 27.77
CA VAL A 250 2.97 1.32 29.19
C VAL A 250 3.00 2.84 29.33
N SER A 251 2.17 3.37 30.23
CA SER A 251 2.08 4.81 30.45
C SER A 251 3.42 5.40 30.86
N PRO A 252 3.83 6.57 30.32
CA PRO A 252 4.96 7.33 30.84
C PRO A 252 4.86 7.65 32.34
N ASN A 253 3.65 7.68 32.90
CA ASN A 253 3.38 7.91 34.33
C ASN A 253 3.02 6.62 35.09
N PHE A 254 3.50 5.46 34.63
CA PHE A 254 3.15 4.14 35.17
C PHE A 254 3.33 4.00 36.69
N ALA A 255 4.33 4.68 37.27
CA ALA A 255 4.56 4.65 38.71
C ALA A 255 3.34 5.15 39.52
N GLU A 256 2.56 6.07 38.95
CA GLU A 256 1.37 6.66 39.57
C GLU A 256 0.07 6.03 39.07
N ASP A 257 -0.08 5.91 37.75
CA ASP A 257 -1.36 5.53 37.12
C ASP A 257 -1.52 4.03 36.85
N ARG A 258 -0.41 3.28 36.88
CA ARG A 258 -0.34 1.83 36.62
C ARG A 258 -0.99 1.41 35.29
N LEU A 259 -1.11 2.34 34.32
CA LEU A 259 -1.83 2.12 33.08
C LEU A 259 -1.00 1.30 32.09
N VAL A 260 -1.59 0.21 31.60
CA VAL A 260 -1.06 -0.63 30.51
C VAL A 260 -2.17 -0.89 29.49
N LEU A 261 -1.81 -0.87 28.22
CA LEU A 261 -2.68 -1.25 27.11
C LEU A 261 -2.07 -2.43 26.36
N ALA A 262 -2.92 -3.34 25.91
CA ALA A 262 -2.54 -4.45 25.06
C ALA A 262 -3.43 -4.47 23.82
N GLY A 263 -2.80 -4.46 22.63
CA GLY A 263 -3.47 -4.69 21.37
C GLY A 263 -3.47 -6.18 21.06
N THR A 264 -4.65 -6.74 20.86
CA THR A 264 -4.85 -8.18 20.69
C THR A 264 -5.54 -8.51 19.38
N SER A 265 -5.72 -9.80 19.12
CA SER A 265 -6.54 -10.29 18.01
C SER A 265 -8.04 -10.01 18.14
N SER A 266 -8.50 -9.59 19.33
CA SER A 266 -9.91 -9.31 19.63
C SER A 266 -10.16 -7.86 20.05
N GLY A 267 -9.19 -6.97 19.79
CA GLY A 267 -9.29 -5.53 20.06
C GLY A 267 -8.32 -5.04 21.12
N ILE A 268 -8.73 -4.05 21.92
CA ILE A 268 -7.84 -3.36 22.87
C ILE A 268 -8.24 -3.69 24.31
N LEU A 269 -7.27 -4.20 25.07
CA LEU A 269 -7.38 -4.41 26.52
C LEU A 269 -6.69 -3.29 27.27
N ARG A 270 -7.21 -2.97 28.45
CA ARG A 270 -6.69 -1.94 29.36
C ARG A 270 -6.59 -2.46 30.78
N SER A 271 -5.49 -2.13 31.43
CA SER A 271 -5.27 -2.36 32.86
C SER A 271 -4.95 -1.05 33.55
N LEU A 272 -5.45 -0.89 34.78
CA LEU A 272 -5.22 0.26 35.67
C LEU A 272 -4.51 -0.12 36.98
N ASP A 273 -4.11 -1.38 37.11
CA ASP A 273 -3.49 -1.94 38.30
C ASP A 273 -2.14 -2.60 37.96
N GLY A 274 -1.55 -2.26 36.82
CA GLY A 274 -0.24 -2.75 36.42
C GLY A 274 -0.29 -4.18 35.88
N GLY A 275 -1.41 -4.57 35.27
CA GLY A 275 -1.62 -5.86 34.62
C GLY A 275 -2.19 -6.95 35.53
N ASP A 276 -2.67 -6.63 36.73
CA ASP A 276 -3.35 -7.62 37.58
C ASP A 276 -4.74 -7.96 37.02
N THR A 277 -5.47 -6.95 36.56
CA THR A 277 -6.77 -7.11 35.91
C THR A 277 -6.86 -6.32 34.60
N TRP A 278 -7.67 -6.83 33.68
CA TRP A 278 -7.85 -6.25 32.34
C TRP A 278 -9.32 -6.12 31.99
N GLU A 279 -9.65 -5.01 31.34
CA GLU A 279 -10.95 -4.76 30.72
C GLU A 279 -10.81 -4.60 29.21
N VAL A 280 -11.79 -5.10 28.46
CA VAL A 280 -11.89 -4.85 27.02
C VAL A 280 -12.49 -3.46 26.83
N VAL A 281 -11.72 -2.52 26.27
CA VAL A 281 -12.15 -1.13 26.03
C VAL A 281 -12.53 -0.86 24.57
N TYR A 282 -12.13 -1.75 23.68
CA TYR A 282 -12.54 -1.70 22.27
C TYR A 282 -12.62 -3.14 21.74
N PRO A 283 -13.80 -3.78 21.76
CA PRO A 283 -13.97 -5.08 21.12
C PRO A 283 -13.98 -4.88 19.59
N ALA A 284 -13.09 -5.57 18.89
CA ALA A 284 -13.02 -5.50 17.43
C ALA A 284 -12.69 -6.87 16.84
N SER A 285 -13.19 -7.11 15.62
CA SER A 285 -12.77 -8.23 14.78
C SER A 285 -11.37 -8.05 14.20
N ASP A 286 -10.89 -6.80 14.17
CA ASP A 286 -9.65 -6.43 13.50
C ASP A 286 -8.48 -6.48 14.49
N LEU A 287 -7.35 -7.04 14.03
CA LEU A 287 -6.13 -7.11 14.84
C LEU A 287 -5.64 -5.69 15.17
N THR A 288 -5.35 -5.42 16.44
CA THR A 288 -4.59 -4.24 16.84
C THR A 288 -3.10 -4.57 16.77
N LEU A 289 -2.37 -3.94 15.86
CA LEU A 289 -0.98 -4.26 15.53
C LEU A 289 0.03 -3.37 16.25
N ALA A 290 -0.32 -2.12 16.54
CA ALA A 290 0.60 -1.18 17.16
C ALA A 290 -0.12 -0.21 18.10
N LEU A 291 0.59 0.23 19.14
CA LEU A 291 0.11 1.23 20.11
C LEU A 291 1.22 2.25 20.37
N ALA A 292 0.88 3.53 20.38
CA ALA A 292 1.78 4.60 20.75
C ALA A 292 1.02 5.75 21.41
N GLY A 293 1.69 6.53 22.26
CA GLY A 293 1.03 7.61 22.97
C GLY A 293 1.99 8.70 23.44
N VAL A 294 1.41 9.89 23.60
CA VAL A 294 1.99 11.08 24.22
C VAL A 294 1.04 11.55 25.33
N PRO A 295 1.42 12.51 26.18
CA PRO A 295 0.50 13.10 27.15
C PRO A 295 -0.80 13.57 26.46
N GLY A 296 -1.93 12.99 26.85
CA GLY A 296 -3.26 13.39 26.36
C GLY A 296 -3.74 12.74 25.05
N ALA A 297 -2.93 11.91 24.39
CA ALA A 297 -3.37 11.16 23.21
C ALA A 297 -2.68 9.79 23.09
N ILE A 298 -3.46 8.75 22.82
CA ILE A 298 -2.97 7.41 22.50
C ILE A 298 -3.60 7.01 21.17
N CYS A 299 -2.78 6.47 20.28
CA CYS A 299 -3.22 5.95 18.99
C CYS A 299 -2.96 4.44 18.93
N ALA A 300 -3.86 3.72 18.25
CA ALA A 300 -3.74 2.30 17.96
C ALA A 300 -3.83 2.11 16.45
N GLY A 301 -2.86 1.38 15.89
CA GLY A 301 -2.89 0.93 14.49
C GLY A 301 -3.60 -0.41 14.39
N THR A 302 -4.56 -0.51 13.46
CA THR A 302 -5.32 -1.74 13.23
C THR A 302 -5.10 -2.27 11.82
N VAL A 303 -5.54 -3.51 11.60
CA VAL A 303 -5.81 -4.02 10.26
C VAL A 303 -7.03 -3.29 9.70
N GLU A 304 -6.97 -2.88 8.43
CA GLU A 304 -8.05 -2.27 7.64
C GLU A 304 -8.66 -0.93 8.11
N GLN A 305 -9.08 -0.79 9.36
CA GLN A 305 -9.71 0.46 9.85
C GLN A 305 -8.75 1.65 9.92
N GLY A 306 -7.44 1.41 9.90
CA GLY A 306 -6.43 2.46 10.01
C GLY A 306 -6.04 2.73 11.45
N ILE A 307 -6.38 3.92 11.93
CA ILE A 307 -5.95 4.42 13.24
C ILE A 307 -7.16 4.67 14.12
N LEU A 308 -7.09 4.17 15.35
CA LEU A 308 -7.98 4.53 16.44
C LEU A 308 -7.25 5.51 17.37
N ARG A 309 -7.96 6.51 17.87
CA ARG A 309 -7.43 7.51 18.80
C ARG A 309 -8.25 7.54 20.08
N SER A 310 -7.55 7.59 21.22
CA SER A 310 -8.10 7.87 22.54
C SER A 310 -7.49 9.15 23.09
N ALA A 311 -8.32 10.00 23.72
CA ALA A 311 -7.90 11.23 24.40
C ALA A 311 -8.06 11.15 25.93
N ASP A 312 -8.42 9.98 26.45
CA ASP A 312 -8.84 9.79 27.85
C ASP A 312 -8.16 8.58 28.52
N GLY A 313 -6.92 8.30 28.12
CA GLY A 313 -6.11 7.23 28.69
C GLY A 313 -6.59 5.84 28.30
N GLY A 314 -7.04 5.69 27.05
CA GLY A 314 -7.46 4.41 26.46
C GLY A 314 -8.86 3.95 26.86
N ARG A 315 -9.70 4.81 27.47
CA ARG A 315 -11.06 4.44 27.88
C ARG A 315 -12.03 4.41 26.71
N HIS A 316 -11.97 5.41 25.83
CA HIS A 316 -12.77 5.46 24.62
C HIS A 316 -11.89 5.66 23.39
N TRP A 317 -12.22 4.94 22.33
CA TRP A 317 -11.52 4.93 21.06
C TRP A 317 -12.42 5.41 19.93
N ARG A 318 -11.85 6.19 19.00
CA ARG A 318 -12.55 6.68 17.81
C ARG A 318 -11.65 6.53 16.60
N VAL A 319 -12.22 6.16 15.45
CA VAL A 319 -11.50 6.15 14.18
C VAL A 319 -10.97 7.55 13.87
N SER A 320 -9.69 7.63 13.52
CA SER A 320 -8.93 8.87 13.30
C SER A 320 -8.10 8.74 12.03
N THR A 321 -8.79 8.73 10.89
CA THR A 321 -8.23 8.44 9.55
C THR A 321 -8.28 9.65 8.62
N GLU A 322 -8.47 10.85 9.16
CA GLU A 322 -8.43 12.07 8.36
C GLU A 322 -7.05 12.24 7.72
N GLY A 323 -7.00 12.29 6.40
CA GLY A 323 -5.75 12.35 5.63
C GLY A 323 -4.96 11.03 5.56
N LEU A 324 -5.40 9.97 6.26
CA LEU A 324 -4.79 8.64 6.19
C LEU A 324 -5.28 7.89 4.95
N ALA A 325 -4.45 7.88 3.93
CA ALA A 325 -4.73 7.31 2.63
C ALA A 325 -3.88 6.04 2.43
N ALA A 326 -4.12 5.02 3.27
CA ALA A 326 -3.20 3.90 3.49
C ALA A 326 -3.60 2.60 2.78
N ARG A 327 -4.56 2.63 1.86
CA ARG A 327 -4.99 1.50 1.03
C ARG A 327 -4.42 1.60 -0.39
N THR A 328 -4.18 0.44 -1.01
CA THR A 328 -3.55 0.36 -2.34
C THR A 328 -4.59 0.03 -3.40
N PHE A 329 -5.32 1.05 -3.86
CA PHE A 329 -6.20 0.93 -5.03
C PHE A 329 -5.35 1.04 -6.31
N LEU A 330 -5.56 0.12 -7.25
CA LEU A 330 -4.82 0.05 -8.51
C LEU A 330 -5.48 0.89 -9.61
N HIS A 331 -6.81 0.86 -9.68
CA HIS A 331 -7.55 1.52 -10.75
C HIS A 331 -8.82 2.18 -10.22
N THR A 332 -9.14 3.31 -10.82
CA THR A 332 -10.48 3.90 -10.79
C THR A 332 -11.18 3.61 -12.11
N LEU A 333 -12.51 3.60 -12.09
CA LEU A 333 -13.34 3.45 -13.28
C LEU A 333 -14.52 4.41 -13.18
N THR A 334 -14.63 5.31 -14.15
CA THR A 334 -15.85 6.10 -14.35
C THR A 334 -16.86 5.27 -15.12
N VAL A 335 -18.14 5.36 -14.74
CA VAL A 335 -19.20 4.58 -15.38
C VAL A 335 -19.95 5.46 -16.38
N PRO A 336 -19.83 5.24 -17.71
CA PRO A 336 -20.46 6.12 -18.69
C PRO A 336 -21.99 6.14 -18.55
N ARG A 337 -22.60 7.33 -18.59
CA ARG A 337 -24.03 7.61 -18.37
C ARG A 337 -24.53 7.40 -16.94
N HIS A 338 -23.62 7.31 -15.97
CA HIS A 338 -23.93 7.26 -14.55
C HIS A 338 -23.20 8.39 -13.82
N PRO A 339 -23.68 9.65 -13.94
CA PRO A 339 -22.97 10.81 -13.42
C PRO A 339 -22.77 10.69 -11.91
N GLY A 340 -21.55 10.97 -11.45
CA GLY A 340 -21.16 10.84 -10.05
C GLY A 340 -20.81 9.41 -9.61
N MET A 341 -21.04 8.40 -10.44
CA MET A 341 -20.66 7.02 -10.12
C MET A 341 -19.20 6.76 -10.48
N VAL A 342 -18.40 6.44 -9.47
CA VAL A 342 -16.99 6.07 -9.62
C VAL A 342 -16.75 4.77 -8.87
N LEU A 343 -16.07 3.82 -9.50
CA LEU A 343 -15.60 2.60 -8.86
C LEU A 343 -14.10 2.71 -8.63
N ALA A 344 -13.62 2.16 -7.52
CA ALA A 344 -12.21 1.95 -7.30
C ALA A 344 -11.96 0.50 -6.94
N PHE A 345 -10.86 -0.05 -7.45
CA PHE A 345 -10.50 -1.45 -7.35
C PHE A 345 -9.14 -1.61 -6.67
N GLY A 346 -9.11 -2.45 -5.63
CA GLY A 346 -7.89 -2.90 -4.96
C GLY A 346 -7.89 -4.43 -4.88
N PRO A 347 -6.76 -5.11 -5.14
CA PRO A 347 -6.71 -6.58 -5.12
C PRO A 347 -7.23 -7.19 -3.83
N GLN A 348 -6.85 -6.62 -2.68
CA GLN A 348 -7.25 -7.09 -1.36
C GLN A 348 -8.51 -6.38 -0.84
N ASP A 349 -8.82 -5.18 -1.34
CA ASP A 349 -9.95 -4.37 -0.92
C ASP A 349 -11.24 -4.68 -1.71
N GLY A 350 -11.14 -5.45 -2.79
CA GLY A 350 -12.22 -5.68 -3.72
C GLY A 350 -12.58 -4.42 -4.51
N ILE A 351 -13.88 -4.11 -4.57
CA ILE A 351 -14.40 -2.92 -5.24
C ILE A 351 -15.10 -2.04 -4.22
N VAL A 352 -14.82 -0.75 -4.27
CA VAL A 352 -15.60 0.29 -3.59
C VAL A 352 -16.27 1.19 -4.62
N VAL A 353 -17.47 1.64 -4.30
CA VAL A 353 -18.30 2.51 -5.15
C VAL A 353 -18.53 3.85 -4.48
N SER A 354 -18.47 4.91 -5.26
CA SER A 354 -18.90 6.25 -4.93
C SER A 354 -20.07 6.65 -5.83
N HIS A 355 -21.04 7.35 -5.27
CA HIS A 355 -22.18 7.93 -6.02
C HIS A 355 -22.17 9.46 -6.05
N ASP A 356 -21.14 10.09 -5.47
CA ASP A 356 -21.00 11.55 -5.36
C ASP A 356 -19.69 12.07 -5.99
N GLY A 357 -19.17 11.31 -6.95
CA GLY A 357 -17.97 11.65 -7.72
C GLY A 357 -16.68 11.47 -6.92
N GLY A 358 -16.61 10.46 -6.05
CA GLY A 358 -15.42 10.07 -5.29
C GLY A 358 -15.28 10.71 -3.92
N ARG A 359 -16.30 11.42 -3.41
CA ARG A 359 -16.24 12.11 -2.11
C ARG A 359 -16.58 11.19 -0.94
N SER A 360 -17.49 10.24 -1.15
CA SER A 360 -17.79 9.16 -0.23
C SER A 360 -17.78 7.80 -0.93
N TRP A 361 -17.47 6.76 -0.17
CA TRP A 361 -17.20 5.42 -0.69
C TRP A 361 -17.92 4.36 0.14
N GLN A 362 -18.38 3.31 -0.52
CA GLN A 362 -19.02 2.15 0.10
C GLN A 362 -18.46 0.86 -0.54
N PRO A 363 -18.21 -0.21 0.24
CA PRO A 363 -17.77 -1.47 -0.32
C PRO A 363 -18.88 -2.12 -1.14
N VAL A 364 -18.49 -2.73 -2.26
CA VAL A 364 -19.38 -3.57 -3.07
C VAL A 364 -19.41 -4.98 -2.45
N PRO A 365 -20.58 -5.50 -2.06
CA PRO A 365 -20.70 -6.76 -1.32
C PRO A 365 -20.44 -7.99 -2.21
N GLY A 366 -20.30 -9.15 -1.57
CA GLY A 366 -20.30 -10.47 -2.23
C GLY A 366 -18.98 -10.89 -2.90
N LEU A 367 -17.89 -10.13 -2.70
CA LEU A 367 -16.58 -10.41 -3.30
C LEU A 367 -15.54 -10.98 -2.33
N ALA A 368 -15.80 -10.93 -1.02
CA ALA A 368 -14.81 -11.26 0.01
C ALA A 368 -14.22 -12.68 -0.13
N GLU A 369 -15.03 -13.66 -0.53
CA GLU A 369 -14.60 -15.06 -0.73
C GLU A 369 -13.77 -15.28 -2.00
N TYR A 370 -13.70 -14.29 -2.90
CA TYR A 370 -12.97 -14.35 -4.16
C TYR A 370 -11.72 -13.46 -4.17
N LEU A 371 -11.39 -12.84 -3.04
CA LEU A 371 -10.18 -12.03 -2.91
C LEU A 371 -8.92 -12.92 -2.91
N PRO A 372 -7.80 -12.45 -3.48
CA PRO A 372 -7.67 -11.17 -4.15
C PRO A 372 -8.20 -11.17 -5.59
N LEU A 373 -8.70 -10.02 -6.04
CA LEU A 373 -9.06 -9.83 -7.46
C LEU A 373 -7.86 -9.35 -8.27
N ASN A 374 -7.80 -9.77 -9.53
CA ASN A 374 -6.75 -9.41 -10.49
C ASN A 374 -7.17 -8.28 -11.43
N ALA A 375 -8.45 -8.24 -11.83
CA ALA A 375 -8.95 -7.31 -12.82
C ALA A 375 -10.43 -7.01 -12.62
N VAL A 376 -10.83 -5.82 -13.06
CA VAL A 376 -12.23 -5.37 -13.12
C VAL A 376 -12.49 -4.69 -14.47
N ALA A 377 -13.69 -4.89 -15.00
CA ALA A 377 -14.19 -4.13 -16.12
C ALA A 377 -15.63 -3.70 -15.87
N VAL A 378 -15.96 -2.49 -16.31
CA VAL A 378 -17.31 -1.91 -16.21
C VAL A 378 -17.83 -1.56 -17.59
N ALA A 379 -19.12 -1.77 -17.81
CA ALA A 379 -19.80 -1.33 -19.00
C ALA A 379 -21.20 -0.81 -18.73
N ASN A 380 -21.65 0.10 -19.59
CA ASN A 380 -22.96 0.69 -19.54
C ASN A 380 -24.01 -0.24 -20.17
N GLN A 381 -25.12 -0.50 -19.47
CA GLN A 381 -26.25 -1.31 -19.98
C GLN A 381 -27.47 -0.46 -20.42
N GLY A 382 -27.33 0.87 -20.39
CA GLY A 382 -28.37 1.86 -20.58
C GLY A 382 -28.46 2.78 -19.35
N ALA A 383 -28.78 4.06 -19.55
CA ALA A 383 -28.75 5.07 -18.49
C ALA A 383 -29.70 4.79 -17.30
N GLU A 384 -30.74 3.98 -17.50
CA GLU A 384 -31.70 3.60 -16.46
C GLU A 384 -31.40 2.24 -15.81
N LYS A 385 -30.38 1.52 -16.30
CA LYS A 385 -30.02 0.19 -15.79
C LYS A 385 -28.72 0.28 -15.00
N PRO A 386 -28.56 -0.48 -13.90
CA PRO A 386 -27.27 -0.58 -13.23
C PRO A 386 -26.16 -1.00 -14.21
N PRO A 387 -24.90 -0.61 -13.95
CA PRO A 387 -23.81 -1.00 -14.81
C PRO A 387 -23.52 -2.50 -14.73
N LEU A 388 -23.00 -3.02 -15.84
CA LEU A 388 -22.46 -4.37 -15.91
C LEU A 388 -21.05 -4.37 -15.33
N LEU A 389 -20.83 -5.19 -14.30
CA LEU A 389 -19.52 -5.41 -13.71
C LEU A 389 -19.05 -6.83 -14.00
N VAL A 390 -17.77 -6.95 -14.32
CA VAL A 390 -17.10 -8.25 -14.44
C VAL A 390 -15.76 -8.16 -13.74
N VAL A 391 -15.46 -9.15 -12.90
CA VAL A 391 -14.20 -9.25 -12.16
C VAL A 391 -13.55 -10.60 -12.37
N SER A 392 -12.23 -10.63 -12.21
CA SER A 392 -11.44 -11.87 -12.17
C SER A 392 -10.74 -12.01 -10.84
N SER A 393 -10.80 -13.20 -10.23
CA SER A 393 -10.00 -13.53 -9.03
C SER A 393 -8.65 -14.14 -9.38
N GLN A 394 -7.73 -14.10 -8.41
CA GLN A 394 -6.44 -14.79 -8.51
C GLN A 394 -6.59 -16.31 -8.68
N GLU A 395 -7.62 -16.90 -8.05
CA GLU A 395 -7.95 -18.33 -8.21
C GLU A 395 -8.59 -18.67 -9.57
N GLY A 396 -8.80 -17.66 -10.42
CA GLY A 396 -9.27 -17.84 -11.79
C GLY A 396 -10.79 -17.89 -11.94
N HIS A 397 -11.54 -17.40 -10.96
CA HIS A 397 -12.98 -17.18 -11.13
C HIS A 397 -13.22 -15.92 -11.97
N ILE A 398 -14.17 -15.99 -12.90
CA ILE A 398 -14.76 -14.80 -13.54
C ILE A 398 -16.17 -14.64 -13.00
N LEU A 399 -16.44 -13.52 -12.34
CA LEU A 399 -17.75 -13.19 -11.77
C LEU A 399 -18.37 -12.03 -12.55
N ARG A 400 -19.70 -12.04 -12.64
CA ARG A 400 -20.48 -11.05 -13.38
C ARG A 400 -21.65 -10.55 -12.55
N SER A 401 -21.87 -9.24 -12.55
CA SER A 401 -23.03 -8.58 -11.95
C SER A 401 -23.73 -7.70 -12.99
N THR A 402 -25.07 -7.78 -13.05
CA THR A 402 -25.92 -6.92 -13.90
C THR A 402 -26.75 -5.91 -13.10
N ASP A 403 -26.53 -5.87 -11.80
CA ASP A 403 -27.25 -5.02 -10.84
C ASP A 403 -26.29 -4.03 -10.15
N GLY A 404 -25.14 -3.73 -10.78
CA GLY A 404 -24.19 -2.76 -10.27
C GLY A 404 -23.36 -3.24 -9.07
N GLY A 405 -23.28 -4.55 -8.85
CA GLY A 405 -22.47 -5.17 -7.80
C GLY A 405 -23.27 -5.64 -6.58
N GLU A 406 -24.61 -5.62 -6.62
CA GLU A 406 -25.44 -6.15 -5.54
C GLU A 406 -25.38 -7.69 -5.47
N THR A 407 -25.40 -8.36 -6.64
CA THR A 407 -25.26 -9.81 -6.73
C THR A 407 -24.27 -10.24 -7.82
N TRP A 408 -23.59 -11.36 -7.57
CA TRP A 408 -22.54 -11.89 -8.44
C TRP A 408 -22.88 -13.30 -8.93
N THR A 409 -22.71 -13.52 -10.23
CA THR A 409 -22.88 -14.83 -10.88
C THR A 409 -21.52 -15.33 -11.37
N PRO A 410 -21.03 -16.49 -10.90
CA PRO A 410 -19.85 -17.13 -11.47
C PRO A 410 -20.11 -17.55 -12.93
N CYS A 411 -19.27 -17.07 -13.84
CA CYS A 411 -19.42 -17.29 -15.28
C CYS A 411 -18.30 -18.14 -15.90
N ALA A 412 -17.14 -18.23 -15.23
CA ALA A 412 -16.05 -19.13 -15.59
C ALA A 412 -15.17 -19.44 -14.38
N VAL A 413 -14.42 -20.56 -14.47
CA VAL A 413 -13.39 -20.98 -13.50
C VAL A 413 -12.13 -21.38 -14.28
N GLY A 414 -10.95 -21.14 -13.73
CA GLY A 414 -9.66 -21.43 -14.37
C GLY A 414 -9.17 -20.35 -15.34
N ILE A 415 -9.69 -19.12 -15.26
CA ILE A 415 -9.26 -17.97 -16.04
C ILE A 415 -8.79 -16.86 -15.07
N PRO A 416 -7.52 -16.89 -14.61
CA PRO A 416 -6.95 -15.84 -13.75
C PRO A 416 -6.55 -14.63 -14.61
N ALA A 417 -7.55 -13.90 -15.09
CA ALA A 417 -7.34 -12.78 -15.99
C ALA A 417 -6.73 -11.59 -15.24
N THR A 418 -5.60 -11.11 -15.74
CA THR A 418 -4.92 -9.89 -15.30
C THR A 418 -5.45 -8.65 -16.01
N VAL A 419 -6.11 -8.82 -17.17
CA VAL A 419 -6.76 -7.75 -17.92
C VAL A 419 -8.17 -8.19 -18.30
N LEU A 420 -9.15 -7.33 -18.03
CA LEU A 420 -10.52 -7.44 -18.52
C LEU A 420 -10.87 -6.16 -19.28
N THR A 421 -11.47 -6.28 -20.46
CA THR A 421 -11.87 -5.10 -21.25
C THR A 421 -13.15 -5.36 -22.05
N PHE A 422 -13.97 -4.33 -22.17
CA PHE A 422 -15.19 -4.32 -22.98
C PHE A 422 -14.96 -3.61 -24.31
N ASP A 423 -15.72 -4.02 -25.33
CA ASP A 423 -15.98 -3.11 -26.44
C ASP A 423 -16.97 -2.00 -26.05
N HIS A 424 -17.12 -1.00 -26.92
CA HIS A 424 -18.01 0.13 -26.68
C HIS A 424 -19.50 -0.25 -26.60
N THR A 425 -19.88 -1.48 -26.94
CA THR A 425 -21.27 -1.97 -26.94
C THR A 425 -21.63 -2.77 -25.70
N ALA A 426 -20.66 -3.06 -24.83
CA ALA A 426 -20.79 -3.94 -23.67
C ALA A 426 -21.10 -5.43 -24.01
N LYS A 427 -21.14 -5.81 -25.30
CA LYS A 427 -21.48 -7.19 -25.70
C LYS A 427 -20.26 -8.07 -25.85
N ARG A 428 -19.15 -7.52 -26.33
CA ARG A 428 -17.89 -8.26 -26.47
C ARG A 428 -16.92 -7.90 -25.37
N MET A 429 -16.25 -8.92 -24.88
CA MET A 429 -15.18 -8.77 -23.90
C MET A 429 -13.99 -9.63 -24.25
N TRP A 430 -12.83 -9.21 -23.75
CA TRP A 430 -11.62 -10.00 -23.76
C TRP A 430 -11.05 -10.08 -22.35
N ALA A 431 -10.52 -11.26 -22.03
CA ALA A 431 -9.78 -11.54 -20.82
C ALA A 431 -8.39 -12.04 -21.23
N ALA A 432 -7.36 -11.46 -20.63
CA ALA A 432 -5.98 -11.90 -20.82
C ALA A 432 -5.39 -12.34 -19.49
N THR A 433 -4.65 -13.45 -19.50
CA THR A 433 -3.94 -13.96 -18.33
C THR A 433 -2.50 -13.48 -18.30
N GLY A 434 -1.87 -13.53 -17.12
CA GLY A 434 -0.47 -13.12 -16.94
C GLY A 434 0.56 -13.97 -17.68
N ASP A 435 0.17 -15.12 -18.20
CA ASP A 435 0.98 -16.03 -19.03
C ASP A 435 0.60 -16.00 -20.52
N GLY A 436 -0.22 -15.02 -20.94
CA GLY A 436 -0.45 -14.68 -22.34
C GLY A 436 -1.56 -15.46 -23.04
N TYR A 437 -2.41 -16.18 -22.30
CA TYR A 437 -3.63 -16.77 -22.86
C TYR A 437 -4.74 -15.72 -22.97
N LEU A 438 -5.55 -15.84 -24.03
CA LEU A 438 -6.66 -14.94 -24.31
C LEU A 438 -7.98 -15.71 -24.36
N PHE A 439 -9.01 -15.08 -23.82
CA PHE A 439 -10.38 -15.56 -23.84
C PHE A 439 -11.29 -14.43 -24.33
N ALA A 440 -12.37 -14.80 -25.00
CA ALA A 440 -13.37 -13.86 -25.49
C ALA A 440 -14.75 -14.20 -24.94
N SER A 441 -15.57 -13.18 -24.73
CA SER A 441 -17.00 -13.31 -24.49
C SER A 441 -17.76 -12.54 -25.55
N ARG A 442 -18.89 -13.09 -26.02
CA ARG A 442 -19.79 -12.46 -27.00
C ARG A 442 -21.14 -12.05 -26.43
N ASN A 443 -21.33 -12.24 -25.13
CA ASN A 443 -22.59 -12.02 -24.41
C ASN A 443 -22.37 -11.25 -23.09
N GLY A 444 -21.43 -10.30 -23.10
CA GLY A 444 -21.16 -9.41 -21.96
C GLY A 444 -20.66 -10.16 -20.72
N GLY A 445 -19.77 -11.13 -20.92
CA GLY A 445 -19.10 -11.86 -19.84
C GLY A 445 -19.89 -13.05 -19.28
N ALA A 446 -21.07 -13.37 -19.81
CA ALA A 446 -21.90 -14.48 -19.30
C ALA A 446 -21.36 -15.87 -19.67
N SER A 447 -20.60 -15.98 -20.77
CA SER A 447 -19.84 -17.17 -21.12
C SER A 447 -18.54 -16.80 -21.84
N TRP A 448 -17.53 -17.66 -21.71
CA TRP A 448 -16.18 -17.42 -22.23
C TRP A 448 -15.70 -18.55 -23.15
N GLU A 449 -15.06 -18.18 -24.25
CA GLU A 449 -14.38 -19.08 -25.17
C GLU A 449 -12.87 -18.80 -25.17
N GLY A 450 -12.04 -19.85 -25.10
CA GLY A 450 -10.60 -19.71 -25.30
C GLY A 450 -10.28 -19.40 -26.75
N LEU A 451 -9.40 -18.43 -26.98
CA LEU A 451 -8.91 -18.08 -28.31
C LEU A 451 -7.72 -18.96 -28.72
N PRO A 452 -7.41 -19.07 -30.03
CA PRO A 452 -6.21 -19.77 -30.50
C PRO A 452 -4.94 -19.30 -29.80
N ARG A 453 -3.97 -20.21 -29.67
CA ARG A 453 -2.69 -19.90 -29.02
C ARG A 453 -1.98 -18.75 -29.74
N ALA A 454 -1.84 -17.63 -29.03
CA ALA A 454 -1.17 -16.44 -29.52
C ALA A 454 0.37 -16.63 -29.58
N PRO A 455 1.09 -15.86 -30.41
CA PRO A 455 2.56 -15.91 -30.49
C PRO A 455 3.26 -15.45 -29.22
N PHE A 456 2.57 -14.70 -28.35
CA PHE A 456 3.09 -14.16 -27.08
C PHE A 456 2.67 -14.98 -25.85
N VAL A 457 2.25 -16.25 -26.02
CA VAL A 457 2.06 -17.14 -24.86
C VAL A 457 3.40 -17.34 -24.15
N GLY A 458 3.42 -17.12 -22.83
CA GLY A 458 4.60 -17.03 -21.98
C GLY A 458 5.09 -15.60 -21.74
N GLU A 459 4.49 -14.60 -22.38
CA GLU A 459 4.70 -13.17 -22.08
C GLU A 459 3.63 -12.65 -21.13
N GLN A 460 3.96 -11.64 -20.32
CA GLN A 460 2.98 -10.98 -19.46
C GLN A 460 2.13 -10.01 -20.25
N VAL A 461 0.84 -10.32 -20.43
CA VAL A 461 -0.11 -9.39 -21.05
C VAL A 461 -0.61 -8.41 -20.00
N LEU A 462 -0.37 -7.12 -20.25
CA LEU A 462 -0.67 -6.04 -19.30
C LEU A 462 -1.72 -5.06 -19.81
N ALA A 463 -1.98 -5.04 -21.11
CA ALA A 463 -3.01 -4.17 -21.66
C ALA A 463 -3.66 -4.78 -22.91
N VAL A 464 -4.98 -4.64 -23.01
CA VAL A 464 -5.78 -5.05 -24.17
C VAL A 464 -6.67 -3.87 -24.54
N ALA A 465 -6.57 -3.41 -25.79
CA ALA A 465 -7.32 -2.27 -26.29
C ALA A 465 -8.07 -2.64 -27.58
N PRO A 466 -9.38 -2.96 -27.50
CA PRO A 466 -10.19 -3.15 -28.69
C PRO A 466 -10.41 -1.82 -29.43
N SER A 467 -10.49 -1.88 -30.76
CA SER A 467 -10.81 -0.71 -31.58
C SER A 467 -12.15 -0.09 -31.17
N PRO A 468 -12.27 1.24 -31.10
CA PRO A 468 -13.57 1.91 -30.99
C PRO A 468 -14.54 1.53 -32.13
N PHE A 469 -14.02 1.01 -33.24
CA PHE A 469 -14.79 0.55 -34.41
C PHE A 469 -14.68 -0.97 -34.61
N ILE A 470 -14.55 -1.75 -33.54
CA ILE A 470 -14.37 -3.22 -33.58
C ILE A 470 -15.50 -3.98 -34.30
N GLU A 471 -16.73 -3.43 -34.38
CA GLU A 471 -17.81 -4.01 -35.21
C GLU A 471 -17.51 -3.90 -36.71
N GLU A 472 -16.73 -2.90 -37.09
CA GLU A 472 -16.35 -2.62 -38.47
C GLU A 472 -15.05 -3.36 -38.81
N ASP A 473 -14.00 -3.22 -37.99
CA ASP A 473 -12.62 -3.57 -38.34
C ASP A 473 -12.03 -4.80 -37.63
N HIS A 474 -12.73 -5.35 -36.62
CA HIS A 474 -12.29 -6.49 -35.81
C HIS A 474 -10.86 -6.35 -35.23
N THR A 475 -10.38 -5.10 -35.07
CA THR A 475 -9.01 -4.82 -34.63
C THR A 475 -8.86 -4.79 -33.11
N ILE A 476 -7.90 -5.57 -32.59
CA ILE A 476 -7.52 -5.59 -31.18
C ILE A 476 -6.02 -5.35 -31.07
N LEU A 477 -5.62 -4.53 -30.11
CA LEU A 477 -4.23 -4.31 -29.75
C LEU A 477 -3.92 -4.93 -28.39
N VAL A 478 -2.74 -5.54 -28.27
CA VAL A 478 -2.25 -6.15 -27.02
C VAL A 478 -0.85 -5.62 -26.73
N GLY A 479 -0.66 -5.12 -25.52
CA GLY A 479 0.64 -4.80 -24.95
C GLY A 479 1.12 -5.95 -24.05
N SER A 480 2.30 -6.48 -24.33
CA SER A 480 2.91 -7.54 -23.52
C SER A 480 4.36 -7.22 -23.14
N LEU A 481 4.82 -7.85 -22.06
CA LEU A 481 6.21 -7.86 -21.64
C LEU A 481 6.86 -9.23 -21.86
N ALA A 482 7.95 -9.24 -22.61
CA ALA A 482 8.79 -10.38 -22.89
C ALA A 482 10.13 -10.30 -22.16
N GLN A 483 10.88 -11.40 -22.16
CA GLN A 483 12.24 -11.50 -21.59
C GLN A 483 12.32 -10.94 -20.16
N GLU A 484 11.56 -11.56 -19.24
CA GLU A 484 11.56 -11.21 -17.81
C GLU A 484 11.23 -9.72 -17.56
N GLY A 485 10.39 -9.12 -18.42
CA GLY A 485 9.94 -7.74 -18.25
C GLY A 485 10.77 -6.68 -18.97
N SER A 486 11.85 -7.05 -19.67
CA SER A 486 12.79 -6.08 -20.26
C SER A 486 12.43 -5.61 -21.68
N ILE A 487 11.49 -6.29 -22.35
CA ILE A 487 11.05 -5.93 -23.72
C ILE A 487 9.54 -5.75 -23.75
N ALA A 488 9.09 -4.56 -24.12
CA ALA A 488 7.69 -4.27 -24.39
C ALA A 488 7.35 -4.52 -25.86
N ARG A 489 6.26 -5.24 -26.11
CA ARG A 489 5.77 -5.57 -27.45
C ARG A 489 4.34 -5.09 -27.64
N LEU A 490 4.06 -4.56 -28.83
CA LEU A 490 2.73 -4.23 -29.29
C LEU A 490 2.32 -5.21 -30.38
N TRP A 491 1.23 -5.94 -30.14
CA TRP A 491 0.64 -6.90 -31.06
C TRP A 491 -0.68 -6.37 -31.59
N ARG A 492 -1.04 -6.80 -32.81
CA ARG A 492 -2.33 -6.48 -33.42
C ARG A 492 -2.98 -7.71 -34.02
N SER A 493 -4.26 -7.84 -33.75
CA SER A 493 -5.17 -8.77 -34.43
C SER A 493 -6.16 -7.98 -35.27
N LEU A 494 -6.60 -8.56 -36.40
CA LEU A 494 -7.63 -8.01 -37.31
C LEU A 494 -8.86 -8.93 -37.41
N ASP A 495 -8.97 -9.93 -36.53
CA ASP A 495 -9.97 -11.00 -36.60
C ASP A 495 -10.50 -11.39 -35.21
N ASP A 496 -10.74 -10.38 -34.36
CA ASP A 496 -11.22 -10.51 -32.98
C ASP A 496 -10.28 -11.32 -32.05
N GLY A 497 -8.97 -11.27 -32.31
CA GLY A 497 -7.93 -11.86 -31.44
C GLY A 497 -7.52 -13.27 -31.81
N ARG A 498 -7.86 -13.76 -33.01
CA ARG A 498 -7.55 -15.13 -33.45
C ARG A 498 -6.17 -15.27 -34.07
N THR A 499 -5.74 -14.27 -34.84
CA THR A 499 -4.40 -14.17 -35.42
C THR A 499 -3.74 -12.85 -35.05
N TRP A 500 -2.40 -12.85 -35.00
CA TRP A 500 -1.62 -11.76 -34.43
C TRP A 500 -0.38 -11.45 -35.25
N ASP A 501 -0.17 -10.17 -35.49
CA ASP A 501 1.05 -9.60 -36.05
C ASP A 501 1.77 -8.76 -34.99
N LEU A 502 3.11 -8.90 -34.91
CA LEU A 502 3.94 -7.98 -34.12
C LEU A 502 4.00 -6.63 -34.85
N VAL A 503 3.61 -5.58 -34.15
CA VAL A 503 3.54 -4.22 -34.69
C VAL A 503 4.77 -3.41 -34.34
N TYR A 504 5.22 -3.53 -33.08
CA TYR A 504 6.35 -2.77 -32.56
C TYR A 504 6.98 -3.48 -31.36
N GLU A 505 8.29 -3.30 -31.17
CA GLU A 505 9.00 -3.73 -29.97
C GLU A 505 9.98 -2.65 -29.50
N THR A 506 10.13 -2.53 -28.19
CA THR A 506 11.12 -1.62 -27.58
C THR A 506 11.62 -2.19 -26.25
N LYS A 507 12.77 -1.71 -25.78
CA LYS A 507 13.25 -2.00 -24.43
C LYS A 507 12.48 -1.17 -23.41
N THR A 508 12.24 -1.75 -22.25
CA THR A 508 11.65 -1.08 -21.10
C THR A 508 12.42 -1.44 -19.85
N GLU A 509 12.46 -0.51 -18.89
CA GLU A 509 13.09 -0.68 -17.58
C GLU A 509 12.04 -0.94 -16.50
N VAL A 510 10.76 -0.98 -16.88
CA VAL A 510 9.64 -1.04 -15.95
C VAL A 510 8.64 -2.15 -16.32
N PRO A 511 8.02 -2.80 -15.32
CA PRO A 511 7.13 -3.94 -15.51
C PRO A 511 5.65 -3.55 -15.72
N TRP A 512 5.36 -2.37 -16.29
CA TRP A 512 4.00 -1.93 -16.56
C TRP A 512 3.85 -1.32 -17.96
N LEU A 513 2.63 -1.37 -18.50
CA LEU A 513 2.26 -0.80 -19.79
C LEU A 513 0.91 -0.07 -19.68
N ALA A 514 0.76 1.02 -20.42
CA ALA A 514 -0.53 1.69 -20.62
C ALA A 514 -0.84 1.69 -22.13
N LEU A 515 -2.07 1.39 -22.52
CA LEU A 515 -2.46 1.32 -23.94
C LEU A 515 -3.85 1.91 -24.14
N VAL A 516 -3.97 2.85 -25.06
CA VAL A 516 -5.26 3.44 -25.45
C VAL A 516 -5.43 3.48 -26.95
N ALA A 517 -6.63 3.11 -27.40
CA ALA A 517 -7.05 3.23 -28.80
C ALA A 517 -7.79 4.55 -29.03
N LEU A 518 -7.42 5.29 -30.09
CA LEU A 518 -7.98 6.61 -30.40
C LEU A 518 -9.20 6.49 -31.34
N PRO A 519 -10.31 7.21 -31.13
CA PRO A 519 -11.49 7.15 -32.00
C PRO A 519 -11.30 7.99 -33.28
N VAL A 520 -10.24 7.71 -34.03
CA VAL A 520 -9.93 8.36 -35.29
C VAL A 520 -10.31 7.41 -36.42
N ARG A 521 -11.34 7.77 -37.20
CA ARG A 521 -11.66 7.05 -38.43
C ARG A 521 -10.51 7.20 -39.42
N GLY A 522 -9.95 6.08 -39.88
CA GLY A 522 -8.81 6.01 -40.80
C GLY A 522 -9.05 4.98 -41.92
N ARG A 523 -8.02 4.76 -42.76
CA ARG A 523 -8.01 3.63 -43.71
C ARG A 523 -7.86 2.34 -42.93
N ARG A 524 -8.61 1.30 -43.29
CA ARG A 524 -8.46 -0.04 -42.69
C ARG A 524 -7.08 -0.62 -43.01
N PRO A 525 -6.42 -1.30 -42.06
CA PRO A 525 -6.85 -1.56 -40.67
C PRO A 525 -6.59 -0.40 -39.70
N PHE A 526 -7.23 -0.43 -38.53
CA PHE A 526 -7.05 0.57 -37.47
C PHE A 526 -5.58 0.65 -37.03
N ASP A 527 -5.02 1.86 -37.08
CA ASP A 527 -3.60 2.11 -36.84
C ASP A 527 -3.36 3.22 -35.81
N ARG A 528 -4.37 3.66 -35.05
CA ARG A 528 -4.23 4.81 -34.13
C ARG A 528 -4.35 4.41 -32.66
N ALA A 529 -3.22 4.12 -32.06
CA ALA A 529 -3.11 3.94 -30.61
C ALA A 529 -1.86 4.63 -30.05
N VAL A 530 -1.86 4.80 -28.73
CA VAL A 530 -0.74 5.27 -27.94
C VAL A 530 -0.46 4.21 -26.89
N MET A 531 0.80 3.78 -26.81
CA MET A 531 1.27 2.85 -25.78
C MET A 531 2.40 3.48 -24.98
N GLY A 532 2.27 3.49 -23.65
CA GLY A 532 3.35 3.81 -22.73
C GLY A 532 4.09 2.56 -22.29
N ALA A 533 5.42 2.58 -22.36
CA ALA A 533 6.32 1.55 -21.88
C ALA A 533 7.51 2.22 -21.18
N GLY A 534 7.33 2.53 -19.88
CA GLY A 534 8.26 3.37 -19.14
C GLY A 534 8.43 4.74 -19.78
N ARG A 535 9.67 5.14 -20.06
CA ARG A 535 10.01 6.41 -20.71
C ARG A 535 9.72 6.45 -22.21
N SER A 536 9.36 5.31 -22.80
CA SER A 536 9.01 5.20 -24.21
C SER A 536 7.51 5.38 -24.39
N CYS A 537 7.10 6.41 -25.15
CA CYS A 537 5.74 6.54 -25.63
C CYS A 537 5.68 6.18 -27.11
N ILE A 538 5.01 5.08 -27.44
CA ILE A 538 4.92 4.53 -28.79
C ILE A 538 3.64 5.04 -29.44
N VAL A 539 3.78 5.67 -30.60
CA VAL A 539 2.67 6.30 -31.32
C VAL A 539 2.71 5.99 -32.80
N SER A 540 1.52 5.92 -33.39
CA SER A 540 1.39 5.76 -34.83
C SER A 540 1.67 7.07 -35.58
N THR A 541 2.58 7.01 -36.55
CA THR A 541 2.94 8.17 -37.36
C THR A 541 1.85 8.51 -38.38
N GLY A 542 0.97 7.57 -38.72
CA GLY A 542 -0.14 7.77 -39.67
C GLY A 542 0.24 8.34 -41.05
N GLN A 543 1.53 8.40 -41.37
CA GLN A 543 2.06 8.89 -42.66
C GLN A 543 2.00 7.76 -43.71
N ARG A 544 2.19 6.51 -43.25
CA ARG A 544 2.07 5.29 -44.03
C ARG A 544 1.40 4.22 -43.17
N LYS A 545 0.82 3.21 -43.82
CA LYS A 545 0.29 2.03 -43.14
C LYS A 545 1.39 1.42 -42.27
N ASP A 546 1.06 1.09 -41.02
CA ASP A 546 1.91 0.35 -40.08
C ASP A 546 3.25 1.02 -39.76
N THR A 547 3.26 2.34 -39.63
CA THR A 547 4.46 3.07 -39.21
C THR A 547 4.28 3.64 -37.81
N TRP A 548 5.16 3.20 -36.92
CA TRP A 548 5.18 3.53 -35.50
C TRP A 548 6.52 4.17 -35.14
N MET A 549 6.49 5.05 -34.15
CA MET A 549 7.68 5.71 -33.63
C MET A 549 7.61 5.81 -32.11
N THR A 550 8.77 5.90 -31.49
CA THR A 550 8.90 6.23 -30.08
C THR A 550 9.10 7.74 -29.93
N VAL A 551 8.35 8.35 -29.01
CA VAL A 551 8.48 9.73 -28.56
C VAL A 551 8.68 9.78 -27.06
N SER A 552 9.29 10.86 -26.57
CA SER A 552 9.45 11.14 -25.15
C SER A 552 8.35 12.09 -24.67
N ILE A 553 7.93 11.93 -23.41
CA ILE A 553 6.99 12.86 -22.76
C ILE A 553 7.78 13.86 -21.92
N GLY A 554 7.63 15.15 -22.24
CA GLY A 554 8.38 16.23 -21.56
C GLY A 554 9.88 16.21 -21.88
N GLU A 555 10.61 17.19 -21.34
CA GLU A 555 12.06 17.34 -21.55
C GLU A 555 12.86 16.26 -20.81
N GLU A 556 12.38 15.81 -19.64
CA GLU A 556 13.04 14.81 -18.79
C GLU A 556 12.71 13.35 -19.17
N ALA A 557 11.93 13.13 -20.24
CA ALA A 557 11.41 11.82 -20.63
C ALA A 557 10.71 11.09 -19.47
N ALA A 558 9.56 11.64 -19.04
CA ALA A 558 8.75 11.08 -17.97
C ALA A 558 8.28 9.66 -18.30
N SER A 559 8.27 8.79 -17.30
CA SER A 559 7.72 7.43 -17.41
C SER A 559 6.20 7.47 -17.41
N VAL A 560 5.58 6.85 -18.42
CA VAL A 560 4.12 6.74 -18.54
C VAL A 560 3.60 5.68 -17.57
N LEU A 561 2.62 6.05 -16.76
CA LEU A 561 1.95 5.17 -15.79
C LEU A 561 0.52 4.85 -16.22
N SER A 562 -0.22 5.85 -16.73
CA SER A 562 -1.59 5.69 -17.21
C SER A 562 -1.88 6.60 -18.40
N LEU A 563 -2.87 6.23 -19.21
CA LEU A 563 -3.28 6.95 -20.41
C LEU A 563 -4.80 7.05 -20.46
N ALA A 564 -5.31 8.21 -20.86
CA ALA A 564 -6.73 8.46 -21.10
C ALA A 564 -6.94 9.25 -22.40
N VAL A 565 -8.10 9.10 -23.03
CA VAL A 565 -8.40 9.75 -24.33
C VAL A 565 -9.75 10.44 -24.26
N ASP A 566 -9.78 11.77 -24.42
CA ASP A 566 -11.02 12.51 -24.68
C ASP A 566 -11.48 12.20 -26.10
N ARG A 567 -12.50 11.35 -26.24
CA ARG A 567 -13.01 10.90 -27.54
C ARG A 567 -13.57 12.04 -28.39
N ARG A 568 -14.05 13.11 -27.77
CA ARG A 568 -14.64 14.28 -28.46
C ARG A 568 -13.56 15.13 -29.13
N THR A 569 -12.52 15.45 -28.37
CA THR A 569 -11.44 16.34 -28.83
C THR A 569 -10.26 15.59 -29.44
N ARG A 570 -10.21 14.26 -29.25
CA ARG A 570 -9.08 13.38 -29.59
C ARG A 570 -7.79 13.75 -28.85
N THR A 571 -7.93 14.46 -27.73
CA THR A 571 -6.81 14.78 -26.85
C THR A 571 -6.44 13.54 -26.05
N VAL A 572 -5.15 13.21 -26.02
CA VAL A 572 -4.61 12.13 -25.19
C VAL A 572 -4.01 12.75 -23.94
N TYR A 573 -4.26 12.14 -22.80
CA TYR A 573 -3.67 12.51 -21.52
C TYR A 573 -2.78 11.38 -21.03
N ALA A 574 -1.63 11.74 -20.47
CA ALA A 574 -0.69 10.80 -19.87
C ALA A 574 -0.43 11.19 -18.42
N GLY A 575 -0.70 10.25 -17.53
CA GLY A 575 -0.29 10.28 -16.13
C GLY A 575 1.11 9.72 -16.08
N THR A 576 2.05 10.50 -15.54
CA THR A 576 3.47 10.13 -15.50
C THR A 576 3.99 10.19 -14.07
N ASN A 577 5.22 9.76 -13.86
CA ASN A 577 5.93 9.95 -12.60
C ASN A 577 6.26 11.44 -12.29
N LEU A 578 6.07 12.36 -13.25
CA LEU A 578 6.38 13.79 -13.11
C LEU A 578 5.12 14.69 -13.20
N GLY A 579 3.92 14.10 -13.26
CA GLY A 579 2.66 14.83 -13.35
C GLY A 579 1.86 14.52 -14.63
N LEU A 580 0.91 15.40 -14.95
CA LEU A 580 -0.05 15.24 -16.04
C LEU A 580 0.44 15.92 -17.33
N TYR A 581 0.39 15.19 -18.45
CA TYR A 581 0.69 15.72 -19.77
C TYR A 581 -0.52 15.55 -20.70
N ARG A 582 -0.64 16.45 -21.69
CA ARG A 582 -1.65 16.38 -22.75
C ARG A 582 -1.02 16.43 -24.14
N SER A 583 -1.62 15.71 -25.07
CA SER A 583 -1.27 15.70 -26.49
C SER A 583 -2.51 15.94 -27.35
N GLN A 584 -2.44 16.92 -28.25
CA GLN A 584 -3.53 17.28 -29.17
C GLN A 584 -3.29 16.78 -30.61
N ASP A 585 -2.17 16.10 -30.84
CA ASP A 585 -1.75 15.59 -32.15
C ASP A 585 -1.59 14.07 -32.14
N THR A 586 -2.46 13.39 -31.39
CA THR A 586 -2.50 11.92 -31.27
C THR A 586 -1.26 11.29 -30.63
N GLY A 587 -0.68 11.98 -29.64
CA GLY A 587 0.44 11.49 -28.83
C GLY A 587 1.83 11.84 -29.36
N ARG A 588 1.96 12.64 -30.43
CA ARG A 588 3.28 12.93 -31.04
C ARG A 588 4.03 14.01 -30.30
N THR A 589 3.31 15.01 -29.80
CA THR A 589 3.86 16.07 -28.95
C THR A 589 3.08 16.15 -27.65
N TRP A 590 3.79 16.37 -26.56
CA TRP A 590 3.25 16.39 -25.20
C TRP A 590 3.57 17.72 -24.53
N HIS A 591 2.57 18.27 -23.86
CA HIS A 591 2.69 19.51 -23.11
C HIS A 591 2.24 19.25 -21.66
N PRO A 592 2.99 19.73 -20.65
CA PRO A 592 2.57 19.59 -19.26
C PRO A 592 1.25 20.33 -19.04
N VAL A 593 0.43 19.80 -18.15
CA VAL A 593 -0.78 20.45 -17.65
C VAL A 593 -0.44 21.06 -16.31
N SER A 594 -0.44 22.40 -16.24
CA SER A 594 -0.08 23.09 -15.01
C SER A 594 -1.07 22.82 -13.88
N GLY A 595 -0.56 22.70 -12.65
CA GLY A 595 -1.41 22.35 -11.53
C GLY A 595 -0.69 21.95 -10.24
N PRO A 596 -1.48 21.58 -9.22
CA PRO A 596 -0.97 21.15 -7.91
C PRO A 596 -0.26 19.79 -7.92
N LEU A 597 -0.31 19.06 -9.05
CA LEU A 597 0.28 17.73 -9.21
C LEU A 597 1.57 17.73 -10.05
N GLU A 598 2.16 18.90 -10.28
CA GLU A 598 3.48 18.99 -10.93
C GLU A 598 4.53 18.27 -10.08
N GLY A 599 5.33 17.39 -10.69
CA GLY A 599 6.33 16.57 -9.99
C GLY A 599 5.74 15.41 -9.17
N GLN A 600 4.42 15.21 -9.17
CA GLN A 600 3.78 14.09 -8.48
C GLN A 600 3.45 12.96 -9.46
N ALA A 601 3.65 11.71 -9.02
CA ALA A 601 3.25 10.55 -9.78
C ALA A 601 1.72 10.47 -9.92
N ILE A 602 1.24 10.19 -11.12
CA ILE A 602 -0.17 9.92 -11.40
C ILE A 602 -0.32 8.46 -11.75
N LEU A 603 -0.94 7.69 -10.85
CA LEU A 603 -1.06 6.24 -10.95
C LEU A 603 -2.17 5.80 -11.91
N ASP A 604 -3.28 6.54 -11.92
CA ASP A 604 -4.41 6.23 -12.80
C ASP A 604 -5.11 7.50 -13.32
N LEU A 605 -5.67 7.39 -14.51
CA LEU A 605 -6.40 8.44 -15.21
C LEU A 605 -7.67 7.88 -15.84
N GLN A 606 -8.81 8.42 -15.46
CA GLN A 606 -10.10 8.12 -16.08
C GLN A 606 -10.76 9.37 -16.63
N LEU A 607 -11.36 9.24 -17.81
CA LEU A 607 -12.15 10.31 -18.41
C LEU A 607 -13.62 10.13 -18.04
N ASP A 608 -14.17 11.11 -17.33
CA ASP A 608 -15.60 11.24 -17.15
C ASP A 608 -16.19 12.02 -18.34
N GLU A 609 -16.83 11.30 -19.27
CA GLU A 609 -17.47 11.90 -20.44
C GLU A 609 -18.69 12.77 -20.08
N ASP A 610 -19.38 12.43 -18.98
CA ASP A 610 -20.62 13.11 -18.56
C ASP A 610 -20.28 14.43 -17.84
N ASP A 611 -19.30 14.42 -16.94
CA ASP A 611 -18.82 15.61 -16.21
C ASP A 611 -17.78 16.44 -17.00
N ARG A 612 -17.31 15.94 -18.16
CA ARG A 612 -16.23 16.56 -18.94
C ARG A 612 -15.00 16.82 -18.07
N SER A 613 -14.58 15.83 -17.31
CA SER A 613 -13.43 15.93 -16.40
C SER A 613 -12.51 14.71 -16.49
N LEU A 614 -11.27 14.87 -16.03
CA LEU A 614 -10.38 13.76 -15.73
C LEU A 614 -10.44 13.50 -14.23
N LEU A 615 -10.65 12.25 -13.87
CA LEU A 615 -10.38 11.73 -12.54
C LEU A 615 -8.93 11.27 -12.51
N VAL A 616 -8.17 11.78 -11.55
CA VAL A 616 -6.73 11.60 -11.43
C VAL A 616 -6.43 11.00 -10.08
N MET A 617 -5.77 9.83 -10.06
CA MET A 617 -5.36 9.16 -8.82
C MET A 617 -3.85 9.29 -8.62
N VAL A 618 -3.45 9.71 -7.43
CA VAL A 618 -2.04 9.81 -7.00
C VAL A 618 -1.73 8.75 -5.93
N PRO A 619 -0.45 8.50 -5.57
CA PRO A 619 -0.08 7.59 -4.50
C PRO A 619 -0.86 7.82 -3.20
N GLY A 620 -1.18 6.72 -2.51
CA GLY A 620 -2.11 6.71 -1.38
C GLY A 620 -3.59 6.73 -1.78
N GLY A 621 -3.92 6.64 -3.08
CA GLY A 621 -5.33 6.62 -3.52
C GLY A 621 -6.06 7.94 -3.35
N THR A 622 -5.34 9.07 -3.29
CA THR A 622 -5.98 10.39 -3.27
C THR A 622 -6.44 10.78 -4.67
N LEU A 623 -7.69 11.19 -4.79
CA LEU A 623 -8.30 11.61 -6.04
C LEU A 623 -8.33 13.12 -6.20
N TRP A 624 -8.09 13.52 -7.45
CA TRP A 624 -8.23 14.87 -7.96
C TRP A 624 -9.11 14.85 -9.20
N ARG A 625 -9.83 15.95 -9.41
CA ARG A 625 -10.59 16.20 -10.62
C ARG A 625 -9.95 17.34 -11.40
N TYR A 626 -9.77 17.15 -12.71
CA TYR A 626 -9.34 18.19 -13.63
C TYR A 626 -10.42 18.45 -14.69
N ARG A 627 -11.02 19.65 -14.68
CA ARG A 627 -12.10 20.00 -15.62
C ARG A 627 -11.58 20.33 -17.02
N LEU A 628 -12.17 19.69 -18.03
CA LEU A 628 -11.82 19.86 -19.44
C LEU A 628 -12.49 21.11 -20.05
N ARG A 629 -11.99 21.53 -21.22
CA ARG A 629 -12.62 22.62 -22.02
C ARG A 629 -13.73 22.10 -22.93
#